data_AF-A0A3D3ZM68-F1
#
_entry.id   AF-A0A3D3ZM68-F1
#
_cell.length_a   1.000
_cell.length_b   1.000
_cell.length_c   1.000
_cell.angle_alpha   90.00
_cell.angle_beta   90.00
_cell.angle_gamma   90.00
#
_symmetry.space_group_name_H-M   'P 1'
#
loop_
_entity.id
_entity.type
_entity.pdbx_description
1 polymer ?
#
loop_
_entity_poly.entity_id
_entity_poly.type
_entity_poly.pdbx_seq_one_letter_code
_entity_poly.pdbx_strand_id
1 'polypeptide(L)'
;LQNLPSTSRAITLECIANGSNAGGRLISTAIWQGVTLRTLLARHGGAQASATYVAFYGVDGYSVSLPLAEILAADALLAWRMNGAELPQRHGFPVRVLIPGRFGEENP
;
A
#
# COMPACT_ATOMS: atom_id res chain seq x y z
N LEU A 1 14.10 -3.07 -3.79
CA LEU A 1 12.94 -3.56 -3.00
C LEU A 1 13.00 -5.06 -2.75
N GLN A 2 13.11 -5.90 -3.80
CA GLN A 2 13.06 -7.36 -3.67
C GLN A 2 14.24 -7.99 -2.87
N ASN A 3 15.35 -7.27 -2.71
CA ASN A 3 16.49 -7.69 -1.87
C ASN A 3 16.32 -7.36 -0.38
N LEU A 4 15.21 -6.72 0.02
CA LEU A 4 14.90 -6.43 1.42
C LEU A 4 14.03 -7.55 2.01
N PRO A 5 14.04 -7.77 3.33
CA PRO A 5 13.13 -8.72 3.97
C PRO A 5 11.67 -8.42 3.61
N SER A 6 11.04 -9.35 2.88
CA SER A 6 9.65 -9.23 2.44
C SER A 6 8.72 -10.05 3.31
N THR A 7 7.47 -9.61 3.46
CA THR A 7 6.39 -10.35 4.09
C THR A 7 5.27 -10.63 3.10
N SER A 8 4.50 -11.69 3.34
CA SER A 8 3.29 -12.02 2.59
C SER A 8 2.09 -12.06 3.54
N ARG A 9 1.01 -11.34 3.24
CA ARG A 9 -0.19 -11.34 4.09
C ARG A 9 -1.47 -11.04 3.32
N ALA A 10 -2.60 -11.49 3.86
CA ALA A 10 -3.92 -11.17 3.36
C ALA A 10 -4.26 -9.71 3.67
N ILE A 11 -4.63 -8.93 2.65
CA ILE A 11 -5.13 -7.55 2.81
C ILE A 11 -6.39 -7.41 1.96
N THR A 12 -7.44 -6.88 2.59
CA THR A 12 -8.68 -6.50 1.92
C THR A 12 -8.58 -5.05 1.45
N LEU A 13 -8.94 -4.82 0.19
CA LEU A 13 -9.16 -3.49 -0.35
C LEU A 13 -10.64 -3.32 -0.65
N GLU A 14 -11.19 -2.20 -0.19
CA GLU A 14 -12.56 -1.78 -0.43
C GLU A 14 -12.55 -0.36 -0.98
N CYS A 15 -13.31 -0.10 -2.04
CA CYS A 15 -13.49 1.26 -2.54
C CYS A 15 -14.41 2.05 -1.61
N ILE A 16 -14.13 3.34 -1.37
CA ILE A 16 -15.01 4.23 -0.61
C ILE A 16 -16.46 4.27 -1.14
N ALA A 17 -16.66 4.02 -2.44
CA ALA A 17 -17.98 4.01 -3.09
C ALA A 17 -18.68 2.63 -3.05
N ASN A 18 -18.13 1.64 -2.34
CA ASN A 18 -18.65 0.26 -2.34
C ASN A 18 -20.13 0.19 -1.91
N GLY A 19 -20.51 0.94 -0.88
CA GLY A 19 -21.87 0.98 -0.35
C GLY A 19 -22.86 1.83 -1.15
N SER A 20 -22.42 2.91 -1.79
CA SER A 20 -23.31 3.89 -2.42
C SER A 20 -23.65 3.58 -3.87
N ASN A 21 -22.74 2.98 -4.64
CA ASN A 21 -22.87 2.90 -6.11
C ASN A 21 -22.70 1.51 -6.71
N ALA A 22 -22.27 0.50 -5.93
CA ALA A 22 -21.84 -0.78 -6.49
C ALA A 22 -22.44 -2.03 -5.84
N GLY A 23 -23.43 -1.86 -4.95
CA GLY A 23 -24.11 -2.98 -4.30
C GLY A 23 -23.14 -3.92 -3.56
N GLY A 24 -22.09 -3.38 -2.95
CA GLY A 24 -21.13 -4.17 -2.16
C GLY A 24 -20.11 -4.99 -2.98
N ARG A 25 -19.93 -4.70 -4.28
CA ARG A 25 -19.06 -5.49 -5.17
C ARG A 25 -17.66 -4.90 -5.41
N LEU A 26 -17.35 -3.73 -4.88
CA LEU A 26 -16.03 -3.07 -4.98
C LEU A 26 -15.15 -3.38 -3.77
N ILE A 27 -15.05 -4.67 -3.44
CA ILE A 27 -14.24 -5.18 -2.34
C ILE A 27 -13.58 -6.50 -2.76
N SER A 28 -12.33 -6.70 -2.38
CA SER A 28 -11.64 -7.97 -2.60
C SER A 28 -10.51 -8.17 -1.60
N THR A 29 -10.18 -9.42 -1.30
CA THR A 29 -9.03 -9.81 -0.48
C THR A 29 -8.04 -10.59 -1.33
N ALA A 30 -6.75 -10.30 -1.17
CA ALA A 30 -5.68 -11.04 -1.83
C ALA A 30 -4.48 -11.23 -0.88
N ILE A 31 -3.60 -12.17 -1.22
CA ILE A 31 -2.29 -12.31 -0.57
C ILE A 31 -1.32 -11.37 -1.27
N TRP A 32 -0.77 -10.42 -0.53
CA TRP A 32 0.17 -9.44 -1.05
C TRP A 32 1.55 -9.70 -0.48
N GLN A 33 2.56 -9.72 -1.36
CA GLN A 33 3.96 -9.83 -0.97
C GLN A 33 4.68 -8.52 -1.26
N GLY A 34 5.42 -8.03 -0.25
CA GLY A 34 6.12 -6.76 -0.34
C GLY A 34 7.07 -6.51 0.82
N VAL A 35 7.64 -5.30 0.85
CA VAL A 35 8.44 -4.80 1.98
C VAL A 35 7.62 -3.76 2.73
N THR A 36 7.69 -3.75 4.06
CA THR A 36 6.99 -2.73 4.84
C THR A 36 7.70 -1.39 4.70
N LEU A 37 6.95 -0.29 4.78
CA LEU A 37 7.53 1.06 4.79
C LEU A 37 8.50 1.22 5.97
N ARG A 38 8.22 0.57 7.11
CA ARG A 38 9.11 0.53 8.27
C ARG A 38 10.46 -0.09 7.93
N THR A 39 10.49 -1.26 7.29
CA THR A 39 11.74 -1.91 6.86
C THR A 39 12.49 -1.05 5.84
N LEU A 40 11.76 -0.42 4.91
CA LEU A 40 12.35 0.48 3.92
C LEU A 40 13.00 1.70 4.58
N LEU A 41 12.30 2.38 5.48
CA LEU A 41 12.83 3.54 6.20
C LEU A 41 14.02 3.15 7.08
N ALA A 42 13.92 2.03 7.82
CA ALA A 42 15.01 1.54 8.66
C ALA A 42 16.30 1.28 7.86
N ARG A 43 16.18 0.76 6.62
CA ARG A 43 17.32 0.58 5.70
C ARG A 43 18.03 1.89 5.38
N HIS A 44 17.34 3.02 5.45
CA HIS A 44 17.85 4.36 5.17
C HIS A 44 18.10 5.21 6.42
N GLY A 45 18.17 4.59 7.61
CA GLY A 45 18.43 5.29 8.87
C GLY A 45 17.19 5.85 9.57
N GLY A 46 15.99 5.50 9.09
CA GLY A 46 14.72 5.94 9.65
C GLY A 46 14.16 7.20 8.97
N ALA A 47 12.95 7.58 9.36
CA ALA A 47 12.39 8.88 8.99
C ALA A 47 13.07 9.99 9.81
N GLN A 48 13.10 11.20 9.27
CA GLN A 48 13.52 12.38 10.03
C GLN A 48 12.60 12.57 11.24
N ALA A 49 13.14 12.99 12.38
CA ALA A 49 12.38 13.18 13.61
C ALA A 49 11.25 14.23 13.46
N SER A 50 11.40 15.19 12.55
CA SER A 50 10.42 16.22 12.21
C SER A 50 9.38 15.79 11.17
N ALA A 51 9.51 14.60 10.56
CA ALA A 51 8.61 14.15 9.51
C ALA A 51 7.22 13.81 10.07
N THR A 52 6.18 14.46 9.56
CA THR A 52 4.78 14.29 10.02
C THR A 52 3.91 13.57 8.99
N TYR A 53 4.26 13.63 7.71
CA TYR A 53 3.52 13.04 6.60
C TYR A 53 4.44 12.25 5.67
N VAL A 54 3.84 11.30 4.94
CA VAL A 54 4.44 10.65 3.77
C VAL A 54 3.56 10.92 2.57
N ALA A 55 4.18 11.26 1.44
CA ALA A 55 3.50 11.44 0.16
C ALA A 55 3.87 10.31 -0.79
N PHE A 56 2.87 9.79 -1.49
CA PHE A 56 3.03 8.80 -2.56
C PHE A 56 2.64 9.44 -3.89
N TYR A 57 3.46 9.20 -4.90
CA TYR A 57 3.28 9.72 -6.26
C TYR A 57 3.25 8.55 -7.23
N GLY A 58 2.11 8.37 -7.89
CA GLY A 58 1.90 7.39 -8.95
C GLY A 58 2.39 7.92 -10.30
N VAL A 59 2.82 7.01 -11.17
CA VAL A 59 3.23 7.34 -12.55
C VAL A 59 2.06 7.75 -13.44
N ASP A 60 0.84 7.43 -13.02
CA ASP A 60 -0.43 7.82 -13.64
C ASP A 60 -0.87 9.25 -13.27
N GLY A 61 -0.07 9.96 -12.47
CA GLY A 61 -0.34 11.31 -12.00
C GLY A 61 -1.19 11.38 -10.73
N TYR A 62 -1.60 10.24 -10.16
CA TYR A 62 -2.27 10.22 -8.87
C TYR A 62 -1.27 10.49 -7.73
N SER A 63 -1.71 11.21 -6.70
CA SER A 63 -0.90 11.42 -5.50
C SER A 63 -1.77 11.52 -4.26
N VAL A 64 -1.24 11.02 -3.15
CA VAL A 64 -1.89 11.10 -1.84
C VAL A 64 -0.84 11.33 -0.76
N SER A 65 -1.18 12.10 0.27
CA SER A 65 -0.35 12.27 1.46
C SER A 65 -1.12 11.92 2.71
N LEU A 66 -0.48 11.21 3.63
CA LEU A 66 -1.10 10.66 4.82
C LEU A 66 -0.19 10.84 6.04
N PRO A 67 -0.75 10.94 7.26
CA PRO A 67 0.05 11.08 8.48
C PRO A 67 1.02 9.90 8.62
N LEU A 68 2.32 10.20 8.73
CA LEU A 68 3.37 9.18 8.76
C LEU A 68 3.15 8.17 9.90
N ALA A 69 2.72 8.67 11.07
CA ALA A 69 2.45 7.82 12.23
C ALA A 69 1.38 6.76 11.95
N GLU A 70 0.29 7.13 11.26
CA GLU A 70 -0.81 6.22 10.92
C GLU A 70 -0.35 5.17 9.90
N ILE A 71 0.44 5.57 8.90
CA ILE A 71 0.98 4.67 7.88
C ILE A 71 1.95 3.65 8.49
N LEU A 72 2.79 4.08 9.44
CA LEU A 72 3.68 3.19 10.17
C LEU A 72 2.90 2.26 11.11
N ALA A 73 1.84 2.74 11.77
CA ALA A 73 1.00 1.94 12.64
C ALA A 73 0.20 0.87 11.86
N ALA A 74 -0.28 1.21 10.67
CA ALA A 74 -0.91 0.27 9.73
C ALA A 74 0.09 -0.72 9.09
N ASP A 75 1.39 -0.55 9.36
CA ASP A 75 2.47 -1.34 8.81
C ASP A 75 2.44 -1.38 7.27
N ALA A 76 2.24 -0.23 6.62
CA ALA A 76 2.02 -0.16 5.17
C ALA A 76 3.05 -0.94 4.35
N LEU A 77 2.59 -1.58 3.28
CA LEU A 77 3.35 -2.53 2.47
C LEU A 77 3.56 -1.97 1.05
N LEU A 78 4.81 -1.91 0.60
CA LEU A 78 5.14 -1.71 -0.81
C LEU A 78 5.18 -3.10 -1.48
N ALA A 79 4.08 -3.45 -2.15
CA ALA A 79 3.84 -4.78 -2.70
C ALA A 79 4.17 -4.86 -4.19
N TRP A 80 4.79 -5.96 -4.62
CA TRP A 80 5.11 -6.26 -6.03
C TRP A 80 4.59 -7.62 -6.50
N ARG A 81 3.95 -8.40 -5.62
CA ARG A 81 3.21 -9.61 -5.99
C ARG A 81 1.84 -9.66 -5.33
N MET A 82 0.88 -10.22 -6.05
CA MET A 82 -0.49 -10.47 -5.64
C MET A 82 -0.82 -11.93 -5.95
N ASN A 83 -1.28 -12.68 -4.95
CA ASN A 83 -1.62 -14.10 -5.06
C ASN A 83 -0.51 -14.97 -5.67
N GLY A 84 0.75 -14.69 -5.29
CA GLY A 84 1.91 -15.45 -5.76
C GLY A 84 2.36 -15.14 -7.20
N ALA A 85 1.72 -14.20 -7.89
CA ALA A 85 2.14 -13.73 -9.22
C ALA A 85 2.63 -12.28 -9.15
N GLU A 86 3.40 -11.82 -10.15
CA GLU A 86 3.68 -10.39 -10.31
C GLU A 86 2.38 -9.59 -10.42
N LEU A 87 2.43 -8.32 -10.00
CA LEU A 87 1.25 -7.45 -10.13
C LEU A 87 0.84 -7.32 -11.60
N PRO A 88 -0.45 -7.50 -11.92
CA PRO A 88 -0.99 -7.03 -13.19
C PRO A 88 -0.85 -5.50 -13.30
N GLN A 89 -0.71 -4.95 -14.51
CA GLN A 89 -0.65 -3.50 -14.73
C GLN A 89 -1.81 -2.75 -14.06
N ARG A 90 -3.04 -3.27 -14.21
CA ARG A 90 -4.26 -2.73 -13.57
C ARG A 90 -4.26 -2.74 -12.03
N HIS A 91 -3.28 -3.39 -11.41
CA HIS A 91 -3.11 -3.45 -9.96
C HIS A 91 -1.82 -2.78 -9.49
N GLY A 92 -1.20 -1.95 -10.32
CA GLY A 92 -0.05 -1.13 -9.93
C GLY A 92 1.30 -1.81 -10.17
N PHE A 93 1.46 -2.55 -11.27
CA PHE A 93 2.81 -2.99 -11.68
C PHE A 93 3.74 -1.77 -11.87
N PRO A 94 5.00 -1.82 -11.42
CA PRO A 94 5.68 -2.96 -10.78
C PRO A 94 5.52 -3.00 -9.25
N VAL A 95 5.01 -1.93 -8.63
CA VAL A 95 4.84 -1.81 -7.19
C VAL A 95 3.66 -0.90 -6.86
N ARG A 96 2.88 -1.29 -5.85
CA ARG A 96 1.86 -0.44 -5.23
C ARG A 96 2.06 -0.35 -3.72
N VAL A 97 1.41 0.62 -3.10
CA VAL A 97 1.29 0.77 -1.65
C VAL A 97 -0.02 0.14 -1.19
N LEU A 98 0.04 -0.55 -0.05
CA LEU A 98 -1.10 -1.09 0.66
C LEU A 98 -1.05 -0.64 2.12
N ILE A 99 -2.11 0.02 2.55
CA ILE A 99 -2.30 0.54 3.91
C ILE A 99 -3.53 -0.18 4.48
N PRO A 100 -3.33 -1.27 5.25
CA PRO A 100 -4.44 -2.00 5.84
C PRO A 100 -5.40 -1.11 6.64
N GLY A 101 -6.70 -1.36 6.49
CA GLY A 101 -7.75 -0.62 7.18
C GLY A 101 -8.15 0.71 6.52
N ARG A 102 -7.68 0.96 5.28
CA ARG A 102 -7.97 2.17 4.51
C ARG A 102 -8.69 1.85 3.22
N PHE A 103 -9.51 2.79 2.74
CA PHE A 103 -10.18 2.62 1.46
C PHE A 103 -9.19 2.67 0.28
N GLY A 104 -9.58 2.04 -0.82
CA GLY A 104 -8.71 1.71 -1.95
C GLY A 104 -8.05 2.91 -2.63
N GLU A 105 -8.67 4.08 -2.61
CA GLU A 105 -8.10 5.32 -3.16
C GLU A 105 -6.82 5.77 -2.43
N GLU A 106 -6.72 5.47 -1.13
CA GLU A 106 -5.52 5.80 -0.34
C GLU A 106 -4.38 4.79 -0.54
N ASN A 107 -4.60 3.76 -1.36
CA ASN A 107 -3.64 2.69 -1.63
C ASN A 107 -3.09 2.81 -3.07
N PRO A 108 -2.29 3.84 -3.41
CA PRO A 108 -1.79 4.06 -4.77
C PRO A 108 -0.87 2.93 -5.26
#